data_AF-A0A072V8A8-F1
#
_entry.id   AF-A0A072V8A8-F1
#
_cell.length_a   1.000
_cell.length_b   1.000
_cell.length_c   1.000
_cell.angle_alpha   90.00
_cell.angle_beta   90.00
_cell.angle_gamma   90.00
#
_symmetry.space_group_name_H-M   'P 1'
#
loop_
_entity.id
_entity.type
_entity.pdbx_description
1 polymer ?
#
loop_
_entity_poly.entity_id
_entity_poly.type
_entity_poly.pdbx_seq_one_letter_code
_entity_poly.pdbx_strand_id
1 'polypeptide(L)'
;MANHISNCINLLVILATFASVQLTVEGGQCSEIVNRCQGIRCADICNVLHGKSGLGSFCDEFDACTCLFNQDPSSTNVCIIGAGACGNCDLACCNARCGHQFNGVGACVPNPGTVDRCVCAYKS
;
A
#
# COMPACT_ATOMS: atom_id res chain seq x y z
N MET A 1 -27.21 20.26 -35.32
CA MET A 1 -26.98 20.36 -33.86
C MET A 1 -25.74 19.56 -33.54
N ALA A 2 -24.70 20.26 -33.07
CA ALA A 2 -23.32 19.82 -33.08
C ALA A 2 -22.97 18.91 -31.90
N ASN A 3 -22.24 17.83 -32.21
CA ASN A 3 -21.11 17.24 -31.48
C ASN A 3 -20.97 17.61 -29.99
N HIS A 4 -21.70 16.93 -29.10
CA HIS A 4 -21.52 17.07 -27.64
C HIS A 4 -21.35 15.73 -26.88
N ILE A 5 -21.16 14.62 -27.60
CA ILE A 5 -21.05 13.28 -26.97
C ILE A 5 -19.58 12.81 -26.85
N SER A 6 -18.63 13.49 -27.50
CA SER A 6 -17.24 13.01 -27.61
C SER A 6 -16.30 13.47 -26.49
N ASN A 7 -16.73 14.35 -25.58
CA ASN A 7 -15.82 14.99 -24.61
C ASN A 7 -16.01 14.52 -23.15
N CYS A 8 -17.15 13.90 -22.81
CA CYS A 8 -17.40 13.41 -21.45
C CYS A 8 -16.71 12.07 -21.16
N ILE A 9 -16.47 11.26 -22.21
CA ILE A 9 -15.86 9.93 -22.09
C ILE A 9 -14.37 10.07 -21.71
N ASN A 10 -13.65 11.04 -22.28
CA ASN A 10 -12.25 11.28 -21.94
C ASN A 10 -12.06 11.78 -20.50
N LEU A 11 -13.03 12.54 -19.96
CA LEU A 11 -13.00 12.98 -18.56
C LEU A 11 -13.18 11.81 -17.58
N LEU A 12 -14.09 10.88 -17.89
CA LEU A 12 -14.31 9.68 -17.05
C LEU A 12 -13.10 8.75 -17.03
N VAL A 13 -12.40 8.59 -18.15
CA VAL A 13 -11.18 7.76 -18.22
C VAL A 13 -10.04 8.37 -17.40
N ILE A 14 -9.93 9.69 -17.35
CA ILE A 14 -8.90 10.38 -16.54
C ILE A 14 -9.20 10.25 -15.05
N LEU A 15 -10.47 10.30 -14.62
CA LEU A 15 -10.83 10.08 -13.21
C LEU A 15 -10.60 8.63 -12.75
N ALA A 16 -10.74 7.65 -13.63
CA ALA A 16 -10.51 6.23 -13.30
C ALA A 16 -9.01 5.91 -13.08
N THR A 17 -8.10 6.61 -13.75
CA THR A 17 -6.65 6.38 -13.62
C THR A 17 -6.03 7.01 -12.38
N PHE A 18 -6.66 7.99 -11.73
CA PHE A 18 -6.18 8.55 -10.45
C PHE A 18 -6.68 7.79 -9.22
N ALA A 19 -7.57 6.81 -9.39
CA ALA A 19 -8.09 6.02 -8.29
C ALA A 19 -7.05 5.03 -7.69
N SER A 20 -5.89 4.83 -8.32
CA SER A 20 -4.90 3.85 -7.85
C SER A 20 -3.93 4.37 -6.78
N VAL A 21 -4.01 5.62 -6.31
CA VAL A 21 -3.09 6.12 -5.27
C VAL A 21 -3.79 7.10 -4.31
N GLN A 22 -5.02 6.81 -3.93
CA GLN A 22 -5.60 7.35 -2.69
C GLN A 22 -5.96 6.19 -1.78
N LEU A 23 -4.94 5.48 -1.28
CA LEU A 23 -5.07 4.78 -0.01
C LEU A 23 -5.10 5.84 1.09
N THR A 24 -6.17 6.61 1.13
CA THR A 24 -6.60 7.25 2.37
C THR A 24 -6.95 6.09 3.26
N VAL A 25 -6.15 5.84 4.29
CA VAL A 25 -6.44 4.81 5.29
C VAL A 25 -7.75 5.22 5.94
N GLU A 26 -8.87 4.67 5.45
CA GLU A 26 -10.14 4.78 6.16
C GLU A 26 -9.94 4.12 7.52
N GLY A 27 -10.44 4.77 8.59
CA GLY A 27 -10.21 4.32 9.95
C GLY A 27 -10.51 2.83 10.11
N GLY A 28 -9.55 2.10 10.68
CA GLY A 28 -9.63 0.65 10.86
C GLY A 28 -9.11 -0.20 9.70
N GLN A 29 -8.60 0.37 8.60
CA GLN A 29 -7.92 -0.41 7.56
C GLN A 29 -6.41 -0.51 7.85
N CYS A 30 -5.92 -1.72 8.06
CA CYS A 30 -4.52 -2.00 8.35
C CYS A 30 -3.87 -2.84 7.25
N SER A 31 -2.54 -2.90 7.30
CA SER A 31 -1.76 -3.72 6.39
C SER A 31 -0.59 -4.37 7.10
N GLU A 32 -0.14 -5.50 6.56
CA GLU A 32 1.08 -6.17 7.00
C GLU A 32 1.84 -6.79 5.83
N ILE A 33 3.17 -6.81 5.91
CA ILE A 33 4.05 -7.47 4.94
C ILE A 33 4.40 -8.85 5.49
N VAL A 34 3.97 -9.91 4.82
CA VAL A 34 3.99 -11.27 5.40
C VAL A 34 5.04 -12.18 4.79
N ASN A 35 5.40 -11.97 3.52
CA ASN A 35 6.36 -12.81 2.82
C ASN A 35 6.83 -12.16 1.51
N ARG A 36 7.68 -12.87 0.77
CA ARG A 36 7.94 -12.60 -0.65
C ARG A 36 6.88 -13.25 -1.52
N CYS A 37 6.54 -12.65 -2.66
CA CYS A 37 5.56 -13.21 -3.59
C CYS A 37 6.14 -14.34 -4.46
N GLN A 38 7.44 -14.33 -4.73
CA GLN A 38 8.11 -15.45 -5.37
C GLN A 38 7.95 -16.73 -4.53
N GLY A 39 7.25 -17.71 -5.10
CA GLY A 39 7.08 -19.03 -4.49
C GLY A 39 5.83 -19.21 -3.64
N ILE A 40 4.95 -18.20 -3.54
CA ILE A 40 3.67 -18.31 -2.84
C ILE A 40 2.53 -17.67 -3.63
N ARG A 41 1.30 -17.98 -3.24
CA ARG A 41 0.12 -17.22 -3.66
C ARG A 41 -0.23 -16.26 -2.52
N CYS A 42 0.15 -14.99 -2.67
CA CYS A 42 -0.02 -13.96 -1.63
C CYS A 42 -1.45 -13.91 -1.06
N ALA A 43 -2.46 -13.97 -1.95
CA ALA A 43 -3.87 -14.01 -1.57
C ALA A 43 -4.21 -15.21 -0.67
N ASP A 44 -3.65 -16.40 -0.93
CA ASP A 44 -3.91 -17.59 -0.13
C ASP A 44 -3.38 -17.40 1.30
N ILE A 45 -2.17 -16.84 1.44
CA ILE A 45 -1.59 -16.54 2.76
C ILE A 45 -2.41 -15.49 3.52
N CYS A 46 -2.75 -14.38 2.86
CA CYS A 46 -3.54 -13.33 3.50
C CYS A 46 -4.95 -13.81 3.91
N ASN A 47 -5.55 -14.69 3.11
CA ASN A 47 -6.83 -15.32 3.45
C ASN A 47 -6.71 -16.23 4.68
N VAL A 48 -5.60 -16.96 4.83
CA VAL A 48 -5.34 -17.79 6.02
C VAL A 48 -5.14 -16.91 7.26
N LEU A 49 -4.43 -15.79 7.13
CA LEU A 49 -4.10 -14.91 8.25
C LEU A 49 -5.28 -14.07 8.73
N HIS A 50 -6.04 -13.47 7.81
CA HIS A 50 -7.08 -12.50 8.18
C HIS A 50 -8.51 -12.98 7.90
N GLY A 51 -8.69 -14.02 7.09
CA GLY A 51 -10.00 -14.60 6.80
C GLY A 51 -11.06 -13.56 6.47
N LYS A 52 -12.09 -13.47 7.31
CA LYS A 52 -13.22 -12.53 7.14
C LYS A 52 -12.84 -11.05 7.32
N SER A 53 -11.74 -10.76 8.01
CA SER A 53 -11.21 -9.41 8.15
C SER A 53 -10.34 -9.01 6.97
N GLY A 54 -9.97 -9.94 6.08
CA GLY A 54 -9.17 -9.65 4.89
C GLY A 54 -9.92 -8.76 3.90
N LEU A 55 -9.27 -7.68 3.47
CA LEU A 55 -9.75 -6.77 2.43
C LEU A 55 -9.11 -7.07 1.08
N GLY A 56 -7.92 -7.67 1.10
CA GLY A 56 -7.21 -8.04 -0.12
C GLY A 56 -5.74 -8.29 0.14
N SER A 57 -5.00 -8.46 -0.95
CA SER A 57 -3.56 -8.68 -0.92
C SER A 57 -2.93 -8.20 -2.22
N PHE A 58 -1.69 -7.77 -2.18
CA PHE A 58 -0.94 -7.44 -3.38
C PHE A 58 0.54 -7.79 -3.24
N CYS A 59 1.20 -7.90 -4.39
CA CYS A 59 2.64 -8.02 -4.51
C CYS A 59 3.16 -6.69 -5.00
N ASP A 60 4.11 -6.09 -4.29
CA ASP A 60 4.74 -4.85 -4.74
C ASP A 60 5.97 -5.12 -5.64
N GLU A 61 6.56 -4.03 -6.13
CA GLU A 61 7.75 -4.07 -6.99
C GLU A 61 9.00 -4.67 -6.31
N PHE A 62 9.00 -4.79 -4.99
CA PHE A 62 10.06 -5.42 -4.18
C PHE A 62 9.79 -6.90 -3.93
N ASP A 63 8.85 -7.48 -4.66
CA ASP A 63 8.38 -8.86 -4.47
C ASP A 63 7.81 -9.09 -3.07
N ALA A 64 7.32 -8.07 -2.39
CA ALA A 64 6.75 -8.23 -1.05
C ALA A 64 5.23 -8.45 -1.12
N CYS A 65 4.78 -9.52 -0.48
CA CYS A 65 3.38 -9.80 -0.25
C CYS A 65 2.85 -8.96 0.91
N THR A 66 1.91 -8.08 0.60
CA THR A 66 1.21 -7.25 1.59
C THR A 66 -0.25 -7.68 1.68
N CYS A 67 -0.72 -7.94 2.89
CA CYS A 67 -2.12 -8.19 3.21
C CYS A 67 -2.78 -6.88 3.65
N LEU A 68 -4.03 -6.66 3.22
CA LEU A 68 -4.90 -5.58 3.67
C LEU A 68 -6.02 -6.20 4.50
N PHE A 69 -6.33 -5.63 5.66
CA PHE A 69 -7.35 -6.17 6.55
C PHE A 69 -8.00 -5.09 7.42
N ASN A 70 -9.23 -5.34 7.84
CA ASN A 70 -9.87 -4.54 8.88
C ASN A 70 -9.28 -4.91 10.24
N GLN A 71 -8.74 -3.92 10.92
CA GLN A 71 -8.27 -4.01 12.28
C GLN A 71 -9.36 -3.51 13.24
N ASP A 72 -9.43 -4.12 14.42
CA ASP A 72 -10.30 -3.63 15.49
C ASP A 72 -9.90 -2.18 15.84
N PRO A 73 -10.84 -1.22 15.89
CA PRO A 73 -10.56 0.17 16.24
C PRO A 73 -9.89 0.36 17.62
N SER A 74 -10.03 -0.61 18.52
CA SER A 74 -9.39 -0.62 19.83
C SER A 74 -7.98 -1.22 19.83
N SER A 75 -7.55 -1.79 18.70
CA SER A 75 -6.24 -2.43 18.58
C SER A 75 -5.12 -1.39 18.63
N THR A 76 -4.03 -1.78 19.27
CA THR A 76 -2.79 -0.98 19.34
C THR A 76 -1.71 -1.49 18.40
N ASN A 77 -2.00 -2.52 17.58
CA ASN A 77 -1.02 -3.07 16.66
C ASN A 77 -0.66 -2.05 15.59
N VAL A 78 0.61 -2.07 15.20
CA VAL A 78 1.17 -1.20 14.18
C VAL A 78 0.98 -1.86 12.81
N CYS A 79 0.46 -1.09 11.87
CA CYS A 79 0.32 -1.46 10.48
C CYS A 79 1.61 -1.18 9.72
N ILE A 80 1.93 -2.04 8.76
CA ILE A 80 3.16 -1.99 7.99
C ILE A 80 2.85 -2.06 6.50
N ILE A 81 3.29 -1.04 5.76
CA ILE A 81 3.12 -0.97 4.30
C ILE A 81 4.42 -0.58 3.60
N GLY A 82 4.64 -1.13 2.40
CA GLY A 82 5.70 -0.67 1.51
C GLY A 82 5.34 0.66 0.85
N ALA A 83 6.27 1.60 0.83
CA ALA A 83 6.07 2.93 0.26
C ALA A 83 7.07 3.24 -0.87
N GLY A 84 7.59 2.21 -1.55
CA GLY A 84 8.47 2.34 -2.72
C GLY A 84 9.97 2.29 -2.39
N ALA A 85 10.81 2.64 -3.36
CA ALA A 85 12.27 2.64 -3.21
C ALA A 85 12.83 3.78 -2.33
N CYS A 86 13.91 3.49 -1.61
CA CYS A 86 14.76 4.47 -0.92
C CYS A 86 15.93 5.03 -1.78
N GLY A 87 16.10 4.58 -3.04
CA GLY A 87 17.31 4.91 -3.83
C GLY A 87 17.66 6.40 -3.92
N ASN A 88 16.69 7.22 -4.33
CA ASN A 88 16.81 8.69 -4.32
C ASN A 88 16.12 9.33 -3.09
N CYS A 89 15.70 8.50 -2.13
CA CYS A 89 14.85 8.87 -1.00
C CYS A 89 15.46 8.25 0.24
N ASP A 90 16.39 8.97 0.87
CA ASP A 90 17.03 8.57 2.12
C ASP A 90 16.01 8.37 3.26
N LEU A 91 16.51 8.01 4.44
CA LEU A 91 15.67 7.81 5.63
C LEU A 91 14.75 9.01 5.91
N ALA A 92 15.25 10.24 5.75
CA ALA A 92 14.47 11.45 6.03
C ALA A 92 13.32 11.60 5.02
N CYS A 93 13.58 11.35 3.74
CA CYS A 93 12.57 11.34 2.70
C CYS A 93 11.53 10.23 2.91
N CYS A 94 11.97 9.01 3.25
CA CYS A 94 11.07 7.89 3.55
C CYS A 94 10.16 8.22 4.75
N ASN A 95 10.74 8.77 5.82
CA ASN A 95 9.98 9.18 7.00
C ASN A 95 8.98 10.30 6.69
N ALA A 96 9.36 11.30 5.89
CA ALA A 96 8.46 12.35 5.45
C ALA A 96 7.29 11.82 4.60
N ARG A 97 7.57 10.87 3.69
CA ARG A 97 6.54 10.18 2.89
C ARG A 97 5.55 9.44 3.79
N CYS A 98 6.04 8.67 4.75
CA CYS A 98 5.20 7.93 5.69
C CYS A 98 4.38 8.85 6.60
N GLY A 99 4.97 9.96 7.05
CA GLY A 99 4.27 10.97 7.85
C GLY A 99 3.14 11.63 7.07
N HIS A 100 3.36 11.94 5.79
CA HIS A 100 2.35 12.58 4.95
C HIS A 100 1.22 11.62 4.53
N GLN A 101 1.56 10.38 4.14
CA GLN A 101 0.58 9.45 3.57
C GLN A 101 -0.17 8.63 4.62
N PHE A 102 0.52 8.25 5.71
CA PHE A 102 0.00 7.29 6.67
C PHE A 102 -0.02 7.84 8.10
N ASN A 103 0.36 9.10 8.32
CA ASN A 103 0.63 9.65 9.66
C ASN A 103 1.56 8.72 10.48
N GLY A 104 2.53 8.12 9.78
CA GLY A 104 3.40 7.08 10.30
C GLY A 104 4.87 7.47 10.30
N VAL A 105 5.73 6.52 10.65
CA VAL A 105 7.18 6.64 10.61
C VAL A 105 7.76 5.72 9.54
N GLY A 106 8.78 6.20 8.84
CA GLY A 106 9.41 5.49 7.72
C GLY A 106 10.79 4.96 8.05
N ALA A 107 11.13 3.81 7.49
CA ALA A 107 12.46 3.23 7.53
C ALA A 107 12.87 2.69 6.15
N CYS A 108 14.15 2.85 5.80
CA CYS A 108 14.74 2.17 4.66
C CYS A 108 15.24 0.80 5.10
N VAL A 109 14.57 -0.25 4.60
CA VAL A 109 14.90 -1.64 4.89
C VAL A 109 15.76 -2.18 3.76
N PRO A 110 16.93 -2.79 4.06
CA PRO A 110 17.80 -3.37 3.05
C PRO A 110 17.05 -4.39 2.18
N ASN A 111 17.18 -4.28 0.85
CA ASN A 111 16.65 -5.30 -0.07
C ASN A 111 17.78 -5.93 -0.90
N PRO A 112 18.28 -7.12 -0.51
CA PRO A 112 19.44 -7.75 -1.13
C PRO A 112 19.30 -7.86 -2.66
N GLY A 113 20.32 -7.39 -3.38
CA GLY A 113 20.39 -7.45 -4.83
C GLY A 113 19.62 -6.33 -5.55
N THR A 114 18.99 -5.40 -4.83
CA THR A 114 18.27 -4.25 -5.40
C THR A 114 18.42 -3.02 -4.50
N VAL A 115 17.68 -1.95 -4.81
CA VAL A 115 17.60 -0.75 -3.98
C VAL A 115 16.83 -1.03 -2.68
N ASP A 116 17.27 -0.42 -1.58
CA ASP A 116 16.56 -0.47 -0.30
C ASP A 116 15.11 0.00 -0.45
N ARG A 117 14.24 -0.59 0.37
CA ARG A 117 12.79 -0.35 0.33
C ARG A 117 12.37 0.57 1.47
N CYS A 118 11.59 1.60 1.17
CA CYS A 118 10.92 2.40 2.18
C CYS A 118 9.71 1.63 2.72
N VAL A 119 9.68 1.44 4.03
CA VAL A 119 8.58 0.78 4.76
C VAL A 119 8.02 1.76 5.78
N CYS A 120 6.71 1.93 5.79
CA CYS A 120 5.99 2.78 6.72
C CYS A 120 5.35 1.95 7.84
N ALA A 121 5.55 2.41 9.06
CA ALA A 121 4.84 1.94 10.25
C ALA A 121 3.82 2.98 10.69
N TYR A 122 2.55 2.61 10.78
CA TYR A 122 1.46 3.54 11.07
C TYR A 122 0.38 2.91 11.96
N LYS A 123 -0.56 3.73 12.43
CA LYS A 123 -1.76 3.28 13.14
C LYS A 123 -2.98 3.56 12.27
N SER A 124 -3.85 2.57 12.10
CA SER A 124 -5.12 2.69 11.35
C SER A 124 -6.26 3.20 12.21
#